data_AF-A0A0Q7D4Y6-F1
#
_entry.id   AF-A0A0Q7D4Y6-F1
#
_cell.length_a   1.000
_cell.length_b   1.000
_cell.length_c   1.000
_cell.angle_alpha   90.00
_cell.angle_beta   90.00
_cell.angle_gamma   90.00
#
_symmetry.space_group_name_H-M   'P 1'
#
loop_
_entity.id
_entity.type
_entity.pdbx_description
1 polymer ?
#
loop_
_entity_poly.entity_id
_entity_poly.type
_entity_poly.pdbx_seq_one_letter_code
_entity_poly.pdbx_strand_id
1 'polypeptide(L)'
;MGFGLDAAGLNRALADEPAEQRPTKGDRLVVVGADGTPKLLAAADVKLGEKPVFAFPYDTDKKLVRDGSRLNKVLLIRLDPGSLDEATRARSADGVLAFSAVCTHQGCDVSEWVPESKSLLCFCHFSRFDPCQSGQVLAGPAPRSLPHLPIALERGELAVNGPFSASPGVKKT
;
A
#
# COMPACT_ATOMS: atom_id res chain seq x y z
N MET A 1 -6.02 -17.73 -42.94
CA MET A 1 -4.87 -17.21 -42.18
C MET A 1 -5.39 -16.72 -40.84
N GLY A 2 -5.37 -17.58 -39.82
CA GLY A 2 -5.82 -17.22 -38.47
C GLY A 2 -4.64 -16.65 -37.68
N PHE A 3 -4.77 -15.42 -37.20
CA PHE A 3 -3.80 -14.83 -36.27
C PHE A 3 -4.01 -15.47 -34.90
N GLY A 4 -3.13 -16.39 -34.54
CA GLY A 4 -3.04 -16.92 -33.17
C GLY A 4 -2.44 -15.84 -32.27
N LEU A 5 -3.27 -15.23 -31.43
CA LEU A 5 -2.79 -14.42 -30.31
C LEU A 5 -2.28 -15.39 -29.24
N ASP A 6 -0.96 -15.45 -29.09
CA ASP A 6 -0.31 -16.20 -28.02
C ASP A 6 -0.67 -15.56 -26.66
N ALA A 7 -1.13 -16.38 -25.71
CA ALA A 7 -1.45 -15.94 -24.35
C ALA A 7 -0.23 -15.31 -23.64
N ALA A 8 0.99 -15.65 -24.05
CA ALA A 8 2.21 -15.01 -23.57
C ALA A 8 2.34 -13.54 -24.05
N GLY A 9 1.84 -13.22 -25.25
CA GLY A 9 1.84 -11.86 -25.80
C GLY A 9 0.78 -10.96 -25.13
N LEU A 10 -0.39 -11.52 -24.81
CA LEU A 10 -1.47 -10.81 -24.10
C LEU A 10 -1.07 -10.47 -22.64
N ASN A 11 -0.42 -11.39 -21.92
CA ASN A 11 0.01 -11.15 -20.54
C ASN A 11 1.14 -10.10 -20.42
N ARG A 12 1.97 -9.96 -21.46
CA ARG A 12 3.04 -8.96 -21.48
C ARG A 12 2.52 -7.57 -21.83
N ALA A 13 1.56 -7.48 -22.76
CA ALA A 13 0.93 -6.21 -23.13
C ALA A 13 0.14 -5.57 -21.97
N LEU A 14 -0.50 -6.36 -21.10
CA LEU A 14 -1.19 -5.83 -19.91
C LEU A 14 -0.21 -5.30 -18.85
N ALA A 15 0.89 -6.01 -18.60
CA ALA A 15 1.91 -5.60 -17.62
C ALA A 15 2.72 -4.35 -18.04
N ASP A 16 2.61 -3.92 -19.30
CA ASP A 16 3.30 -2.75 -19.85
C ASP A 16 2.47 -1.46 -19.75
N GLU A 17 1.21 -1.54 -19.30
CA GLU A 17 0.36 -0.35 -19.10
C GLU A 17 0.92 0.54 -17.97
N PRO A 18 1.13 1.86 -18.21
CA PRO A 18 1.71 2.76 -17.21
C PRO A 18 1.01 2.74 -15.85
N ALA A 19 -0.32 2.56 -15.83
CA ALA A 19 -1.12 2.49 -14.62
C ALA A 19 -0.91 1.19 -13.81
N GLU A 20 -0.41 0.12 -14.43
CA GLU A 20 -0.10 -1.16 -13.75
C GLU A 20 1.30 -1.18 -13.13
N GLN A 21 2.18 -0.26 -13.58
CA GLN A 21 3.55 -0.17 -13.08
C GLN A 21 3.59 -0.01 -11.56
N ARG A 22 4.62 -0.59 -10.93
CA ARG A 22 4.80 -0.53 -9.48
C ARG A 22 5.08 0.89 -9.00
N PRO A 23 4.80 1.19 -7.71
CA PRO A 23 5.15 2.48 -7.13
C PRO A 23 6.63 2.78 -7.35
N THR A 24 6.92 3.99 -7.78
CA THR A 24 8.26 4.50 -8.02
C THR A 24 8.57 5.57 -6.99
N LYS A 25 9.86 5.69 -6.61
CA LYS A 25 10.30 6.75 -5.70
C LYS A 25 9.89 8.13 -6.26
N GLY A 26 9.30 8.96 -5.42
CA GLY A 26 8.77 10.28 -5.78
C GLY A 26 7.28 10.29 -6.10
N ASP A 27 6.65 9.14 -6.43
CA ASP A 27 5.20 9.08 -6.62
C ASP A 27 4.50 9.62 -5.36
N ARG A 28 3.53 10.52 -5.54
CA ARG A 28 2.70 11.02 -4.43
C ARG A 28 1.63 10.01 -4.08
N LEU A 29 1.20 10.00 -2.82
CA LEU A 29 0.08 9.18 -2.42
C LEU A 29 -1.21 9.99 -2.53
N VAL A 30 -2.19 9.44 -3.25
CA VAL A 30 -3.46 10.10 -3.54
C VAL A 30 -4.65 9.24 -3.12
N VAL A 31 -5.72 9.90 -2.69
CA VAL A 31 -7.09 9.34 -2.78
C VAL A 31 -7.68 9.79 -4.11
N VAL A 32 -8.28 8.87 -4.86
CA VAL A 32 -9.00 9.20 -6.09
C VAL A 32 -10.46 9.51 -5.73
N GLY A 33 -10.91 10.72 -6.07
CA GLY A 33 -12.30 11.13 -5.88
C GLY A 33 -13.27 10.37 -6.78
N ALA A 34 -14.57 10.49 -6.51
CA ALA A 34 -15.60 9.85 -7.34
C ALA A 34 -15.63 10.36 -8.79
N ASP A 35 -15.10 11.57 -9.02
CA ASP A 35 -14.91 12.21 -10.31
C ASP A 35 -13.60 11.80 -11.01
N GLY A 36 -12.80 10.93 -10.39
CA GLY A 36 -11.50 10.50 -10.88
C GLY A 36 -10.36 11.48 -10.54
N THR A 37 -10.62 12.58 -9.84
CA THR A 37 -9.59 13.57 -9.51
C THR A 37 -8.69 13.04 -8.38
N PRO A 38 -7.36 12.98 -8.57
CA PRO A 38 -6.44 12.60 -7.51
C PRO A 38 -6.27 13.74 -6.49
N LYS A 39 -6.56 13.47 -5.22
CA LYS A 39 -6.23 14.35 -4.10
C LYS A 39 -4.91 13.91 -3.46
N LEU A 40 -3.89 14.75 -3.56
CA LEU A 40 -2.60 14.58 -2.86
C LEU A 40 -2.81 14.56 -1.34
N LEU A 41 -2.17 13.61 -0.67
CA LEU A 41 -2.30 13.43 0.78
C LEU A 41 -1.10 14.03 1.51
N ALA A 42 -1.37 14.86 2.51
CA ALA A 42 -0.42 15.24 3.55
C ALA A 42 -0.55 14.29 4.76
N ALA A 43 0.41 14.36 5.70
CA ALA A 43 0.34 13.56 6.92
C ALA A 43 -0.93 13.85 7.76
N ALA A 44 -1.46 15.07 7.70
CA ALA A 44 -2.68 15.45 8.41
C ALA A 44 -3.96 14.82 7.84
N ASP A 45 -3.95 14.37 6.58
CA ASP A 45 -5.08 13.65 5.98
C ASP A 45 -5.23 12.23 6.53
N VAL A 46 -4.17 11.69 7.16
CA VAL A 46 -4.21 10.40 7.88
C VAL A 46 -4.29 10.68 9.37
N LYS A 47 -5.47 10.46 9.96
CA LYS A 47 -5.71 10.78 11.36
C LYS A 47 -5.03 9.79 12.31
N LEU A 48 -4.48 10.32 13.40
CA LEU A 48 -3.72 9.55 14.38
C LEU A 48 -4.61 8.49 15.06
N GLY A 49 -4.21 7.22 14.99
CA GLY A 49 -4.88 6.11 15.66
C GLY A 49 -6.29 5.80 15.15
N GLU A 50 -6.68 6.35 13.99
CA GLU A 50 -7.99 6.10 13.36
C GLU A 50 -7.91 5.00 12.29
N LYS A 51 -9.05 4.75 11.64
CA LYS A 51 -9.15 3.78 10.55
C LYS A 51 -8.16 4.11 9.42
N PRO A 52 -7.55 3.10 8.78
CA PRO A 52 -6.62 3.34 7.69
C PRO A 52 -7.26 4.02 6.49
N VAL A 53 -6.47 4.81 5.77
CA VAL A 53 -6.85 5.46 4.51
C VAL A 53 -6.26 4.65 3.36
N PHE A 54 -7.07 4.34 2.34
CA PHE A 54 -6.56 3.75 1.12
C PHE A 54 -6.08 4.82 0.14
N ALA A 55 -4.92 4.60 -0.45
CA ALA A 55 -4.30 5.49 -1.40
C ALA A 55 -3.69 4.72 -2.58
N PHE A 56 -3.37 5.44 -3.64
CA PHE A 56 -2.62 4.94 -4.79
C PHE A 56 -1.39 5.82 -5.05
N PRO A 57 -0.31 5.28 -5.64
CA PRO A 57 0.79 6.08 -6.14
C PRO A 57 0.35 6.91 -7.34
N TYR A 58 0.83 8.15 -7.39
CA TYR A 58 0.54 9.13 -8.44
C TYR A 58 1.83 9.73 -8.97
N ASP A 59 2.07 9.52 -10.26
CA ASP A 59 3.16 10.14 -11.00
C ASP A 59 2.73 11.57 -11.36
N THR A 60 3.27 12.57 -10.63
CA THR A 60 2.88 13.97 -10.78
C THR A 60 3.28 14.56 -12.12
N ASP A 61 4.37 14.08 -12.71
CA ASP A 61 4.89 14.59 -13.97
C ASP A 61 4.03 14.10 -15.15
N LYS A 62 3.64 12.82 -15.11
CA LYS A 62 2.77 12.21 -16.12
C LYS A 62 1.27 12.41 -15.84
N LYS A 63 0.93 12.96 -14.68
CA LYS A 63 -0.44 13.07 -14.16
C LYS A 63 -1.19 11.74 -14.19
N LEU A 64 -0.51 10.68 -13.76
CA LEU A 64 -0.99 9.31 -13.88
C LEU A 64 -1.14 8.66 -12.50
N VAL A 65 -2.35 8.17 -12.20
CA VAL A 65 -2.57 7.29 -11.04
C VAL A 65 -2.16 5.87 -11.43
N ARG A 66 -1.38 5.19 -10.57
CA ARG A 66 -0.97 3.80 -10.76
C ARG A 66 -1.97 2.82 -10.13
N ASP A 67 -3.25 2.97 -10.46
CA ASP A 67 -4.36 2.17 -9.93
C ASP A 67 -4.79 1.00 -10.84
N GLY A 68 -4.16 0.85 -12.02
CA GLY A 68 -4.42 -0.25 -12.95
C GLY A 68 -4.16 -1.64 -12.34
N SER A 69 -3.24 -1.73 -11.36
CA SER A 69 -3.06 -2.94 -10.55
C SER A 69 -3.59 -2.75 -9.15
N ARG A 70 -4.50 -3.64 -8.71
CA ARG A 70 -4.92 -3.68 -7.30
C ARG A 70 -3.76 -3.87 -6.32
N LEU A 71 -2.66 -4.47 -6.78
CA LEU A 71 -1.46 -4.68 -5.97
C LEU A 71 -0.68 -3.38 -5.70
N ASN A 72 -1.08 -2.25 -6.30
CA ASN A 72 -0.56 -0.92 -6.00
C ASN A 72 -1.37 -0.18 -4.94
N LYS A 73 -2.52 -0.72 -4.51
CA LYS A 73 -3.31 -0.09 -3.43
C LYS A 73 -2.49 -0.09 -2.13
N VAL A 74 -2.36 1.09 -1.55
CA VAL A 74 -1.61 1.36 -0.31
C VAL A 74 -2.60 1.59 0.82
N LEU A 75 -2.34 0.97 1.97
CA LEU A 75 -2.97 1.28 3.24
C LEU A 75 -2.08 2.27 3.99
N LEU A 76 -2.66 3.38 4.42
CA LEU A 76 -2.02 4.39 5.26
C LEU A 76 -2.61 4.38 6.67
N ILE A 77 -1.76 4.28 7.68
CA ILE A 77 -2.14 4.37 9.09
C ILE A 77 -1.18 5.32 9.79
N ARG A 78 -1.69 6.23 10.63
CA ARG A 78 -0.85 7.14 11.40
C ARG A 78 -0.85 6.74 12.86
N LEU A 79 0.33 6.49 13.40
CA LEU A 79 0.54 6.11 14.80
C LEU A 79 1.52 7.07 15.47
N ASP A 80 1.59 7.00 16.79
CA ASP A 80 2.59 7.75 17.56
C ASP A 80 4.00 7.27 17.15
N PRO A 81 4.89 8.15 16.66
CA PRO A 81 6.27 7.78 16.35
C PRO A 81 7.02 7.13 17.53
N GLY A 82 6.63 7.45 18.77
CA GLY A 82 7.17 6.84 19.99
C GLY A 82 6.80 5.37 20.17
N SER A 83 5.74 4.88 19.51
CA SER A 83 5.34 3.48 19.58
C SER A 83 5.96 2.59 18.50
N LEU A 84 6.75 3.16 17.59
CA LEU A 84 7.35 2.45 16.47
C LEU A 84 8.77 1.96 16.82
N ASP A 85 9.12 0.76 16.35
CA ASP A 85 10.53 0.36 16.35
C ASP A 85 11.36 1.25 15.42
N GLU A 86 12.68 1.27 15.61
CA GLU A 86 13.59 2.16 14.87
C GLU A 86 13.50 1.95 13.36
N ALA A 87 13.45 0.69 12.92
CA ALA A 87 13.40 0.34 11.51
C ALA A 87 12.10 0.84 10.86
N THR A 88 10.96 0.64 11.52
CA THR A 88 9.64 1.05 11.07
C THR A 88 9.52 2.57 11.05
N ARG A 89 10.01 3.24 12.11
CA ARG A 89 10.05 4.70 12.18
C ARG A 89 10.87 5.32 11.06
N ALA A 90 12.02 4.73 10.72
CA ALA A 90 12.89 5.21 9.64
C ALA A 90 12.24 5.17 8.24
N ARG A 91 11.12 4.45 8.08
CA ARG A 91 10.37 4.34 6.83
C ARG A 91 9.01 5.05 6.84
N SER A 92 8.71 5.73 7.95
CA SER A 92 7.49 6.49 8.18
C SER A 92 7.67 7.96 7.82
N ALA A 93 6.55 8.67 7.67
CA ALA A 93 6.49 10.12 7.46
C ALA A 93 5.56 10.74 8.51
N ASP A 94 6.10 11.47 9.49
CA ASP A 94 5.31 12.05 10.60
C ASP A 94 4.38 11.06 11.32
N GLY A 95 4.87 9.83 11.52
CA GLY A 95 4.11 8.73 12.12
C GLY A 95 3.16 8.03 11.15
N VAL A 96 3.03 8.50 9.91
CA VAL A 96 2.31 7.80 8.85
C VAL A 96 3.15 6.64 8.35
N LEU A 97 2.54 5.47 8.33
CA LEU A 97 3.07 4.24 7.80
C LEU A 97 2.28 3.85 6.55
N ALA A 98 2.99 3.34 5.56
CA ALA A 98 2.38 2.82 4.34
C ALA A 98 2.66 1.32 4.20
N PHE A 99 1.61 0.57 3.92
CA PHE A 99 1.67 -0.87 3.66
C PHE A 99 0.91 -1.20 2.38
N SER A 100 1.13 -2.39 1.82
CA SER A 100 0.18 -2.92 0.85
C SER A 100 -1.18 -3.05 1.51
N ALA A 101 -2.24 -2.58 0.85
CA ALA A 101 -3.60 -2.83 1.31
C ALA A 101 -4.02 -4.30 1.12
N VAL A 102 -3.22 -5.12 0.43
CA VAL A 102 -3.60 -6.47 0.02
C VAL A 102 -3.04 -7.51 0.98
N CYS A 103 -3.94 -8.20 1.69
CA CYS A 103 -3.60 -9.27 2.62
C CYS A 103 -2.81 -10.39 1.93
N THR A 104 -1.75 -10.85 2.60
CA THR A 104 -0.81 -11.86 2.05
C THR A 104 -1.35 -13.29 2.08
N HIS A 105 -2.51 -13.52 2.68
CA HIS A 105 -3.21 -14.81 2.70
C HIS A 105 -3.88 -15.11 1.35
N GLN A 106 -5.09 -14.58 1.15
CA GLN A 106 -5.92 -14.79 -0.05
C GLN A 106 -6.24 -13.47 -0.76
N GLY A 107 -5.51 -12.40 -0.44
CA GLY A 107 -5.57 -11.18 -1.22
C GLY A 107 -6.74 -10.26 -0.91
N CYS A 108 -7.52 -10.43 0.16
CA CYS A 108 -8.52 -9.43 0.56
C CYS A 108 -7.87 -8.09 0.94
N ASP A 109 -8.65 -7.00 0.93
CA ASP A 109 -8.17 -5.73 1.49
C ASP A 109 -8.02 -5.87 3.03
N VAL A 110 -6.88 -5.45 3.56
CA VAL A 110 -6.70 -5.14 4.99
C VAL A 110 -7.30 -3.75 5.16
N SER A 111 -8.36 -3.59 5.96
CA SER A 111 -9.14 -2.35 5.96
C SER A 111 -9.34 -1.73 7.33
N GLU A 112 -9.08 -2.46 8.41
CA GLU A 112 -9.35 -1.97 9.75
C GLU A 112 -8.11 -1.80 10.60
N TRP A 113 -8.25 -0.88 11.55
CA TRP A 113 -7.39 -0.72 12.70
C TRP A 113 -8.15 -1.20 13.94
N VAL A 114 -7.50 -2.00 14.78
CA VAL A 114 -8.03 -2.46 16.06
C VAL A 114 -7.21 -1.80 17.17
N PRO A 115 -7.69 -0.72 17.79
CA PRO A 115 -6.92 0.06 18.76
C PRO A 115 -6.46 -0.74 19.98
N GLU A 116 -7.31 -1.64 20.48
CA GLU A 116 -7.06 -2.40 21.71
C GLU A 116 -5.83 -3.30 21.58
N SER A 117 -5.68 -3.94 20.40
CA SER A 117 -4.55 -4.80 20.09
C SER A 117 -3.48 -4.13 19.23
N LYS A 118 -3.63 -2.83 18.95
CA LYS A 118 -2.76 -2.05 18.06
C LYS A 118 -2.42 -2.77 16.75
N SER A 119 -3.41 -3.38 16.10
CA SER A 119 -3.19 -4.23 14.94
C SER A 119 -4.04 -3.82 13.74
N LEU A 120 -3.50 -3.98 12.54
CA LEU A 120 -4.28 -3.97 11.30
C LEU A 120 -5.02 -5.31 11.13
N LEU A 121 -6.25 -5.27 10.62
CA LEU A 121 -7.10 -6.45 10.49
C LEU A 121 -7.62 -6.64 9.05
N CYS A 122 -7.50 -7.88 8.57
CA CYS A 122 -8.19 -8.40 7.40
C CYS A 122 -9.40 -9.23 7.84
N PHE A 123 -10.61 -8.77 7.54
CA PHE A 123 -11.84 -9.44 7.99
C PHE A 123 -12.13 -10.79 7.34
N CYS A 124 -11.58 -11.08 6.17
CA CYS A 124 -11.94 -12.30 5.45
C CYS A 124 -11.64 -13.58 6.26
N HIS A 125 -10.49 -13.60 6.95
CA HIS A 125 -10.07 -14.75 7.76
C HIS A 125 -9.35 -14.32 9.03
N PHE A 126 -9.62 -13.09 9.48
CA PHE A 126 -9.11 -12.51 10.72
C PHE A 126 -7.58 -12.48 10.86
N SER A 127 -6.85 -12.34 9.74
CA SER A 127 -5.41 -12.10 9.80
C SER A 127 -5.14 -10.73 10.42
N ARG A 128 -4.23 -10.69 11.40
CA ARG A 128 -3.80 -9.47 12.08
C ARG A 128 -2.34 -9.18 11.83
N PHE A 129 -2.02 -7.91 11.62
CA PHE A 129 -0.65 -7.46 11.35
C PHE A 129 -0.26 -6.36 12.33
N ASP A 130 0.99 -6.34 12.77
CA ASP A 130 1.56 -5.31 13.64
C ASP A 130 2.16 -4.18 12.79
N PRO A 131 1.52 -3.00 12.69
CA PRO A 131 2.09 -1.87 11.97
C PRO A 131 3.30 -1.24 12.68
N CYS A 132 3.42 -1.37 14.00
CA CYS A 132 4.56 -0.83 14.76
C CYS A 132 5.86 -1.62 14.54
N GLN A 133 5.72 -2.89 14.12
CA GLN A 133 6.81 -3.82 13.85
C GLN A 133 6.80 -4.30 12.39
N SER A 134 6.78 -3.37 11.44
CA SER A 134 6.95 -3.67 10.00
C SER A 134 5.95 -4.67 9.40
N GLY A 135 4.71 -4.68 9.89
CA GLY A 135 3.63 -5.49 9.34
C GLY A 135 3.70 -6.98 9.71
N GLN A 136 4.42 -7.34 10.77
CA GLN A 136 4.54 -8.73 11.24
C GLN A 136 3.17 -9.37 11.46
N VAL A 137 3.05 -10.66 11.14
CA VAL A 137 1.81 -11.40 11.37
C VAL A 137 1.66 -11.67 12.87
N LEU A 138 0.56 -11.19 13.44
CA LEU A 138 0.21 -11.42 14.84
C LEU A 138 -0.75 -12.61 15.01
N ALA A 139 -1.66 -12.79 14.06
CA ALA A 139 -2.68 -13.84 14.11
C ALA A 139 -3.24 -14.16 12.72
N GLY A 140 -3.94 -15.29 12.64
CA GLY A 140 -4.66 -15.75 11.45
C GLY A 140 -3.75 -16.39 10.40
N PRO A 141 -4.31 -16.73 9.23
CA PRO A 141 -3.66 -17.61 8.25
C PRO A 141 -2.68 -16.92 7.29
N ALA A 142 -2.40 -15.63 7.46
CA ALA A 142 -1.43 -14.93 6.60
C ALA A 142 -0.03 -15.54 6.78
N PRO A 143 0.64 -16.01 5.72
CA PRO A 143 1.89 -16.77 5.86
C PRO A 143 3.13 -15.88 6.04
N ARG A 144 2.96 -14.55 5.91
CA ARG A 144 4.07 -13.58 5.90
C ARG A 144 3.59 -12.18 6.23
N SER A 145 4.52 -11.34 6.66
CA SER A 145 4.29 -9.93 6.96
C SER A 145 3.63 -9.18 5.81
N LEU A 146 2.80 -8.20 6.16
CA LEU A 146 2.22 -7.26 5.21
C LEU A 146 3.34 -6.37 4.63
N PRO A 147 3.57 -6.35 3.31
CA PRO A 147 4.66 -5.56 2.73
C PRO A 147 4.52 -4.08 3.06
N HIS A 148 5.56 -3.48 3.63
CA HIS A 148 5.59 -2.03 3.86
C HIS A 148 6.10 -1.31 2.61
N LEU A 149 5.67 -0.07 2.43
CA LEU A 149 6.14 0.84 1.40
C LEU A 149 6.82 2.01 2.11
N PRO A 150 8.15 2.18 2.00
CA PRO A 150 8.82 3.33 2.60
C PRO A 150 8.27 4.62 2.00
N ILE A 151 7.98 5.60 2.86
CA ILE A 151 7.49 6.92 2.45
C ILE A 151 8.26 8.05 3.14
N ALA A 152 8.16 9.26 2.61
CA ALA A 152 8.72 10.48 3.15
C ALA A 152 7.75 11.65 2.91
N LEU A 153 7.99 12.79 3.57
CA LEU A 153 7.35 14.04 3.21
C LEU A 153 8.18 14.76 2.16
N GLU A 154 7.55 15.10 1.04
CA GLU A 154 8.12 15.95 0.01
C GLU A 154 7.17 17.10 -0.28
N ARG A 155 7.61 18.34 -0.01
CA ARG A 155 6.78 19.55 -0.18
C ARG A 155 5.46 19.49 0.61
N GLY A 156 5.46 18.83 1.76
CA GLY A 156 4.28 18.68 2.62
C GLY A 156 3.36 17.51 2.27
N GLU A 157 3.67 16.75 1.22
CA GLU A 157 2.87 15.63 0.73
C GLU A 157 3.57 14.30 1.01
N LEU A 158 2.78 13.25 1.18
CA LEU A 158 3.27 11.88 1.32
C LEU A 158 3.78 11.39 -0.04
N ALA A 159 5.05 11.02 -0.09
CA ALA A 159 5.72 10.51 -1.29
C ALA A 159 6.36 9.14 -1.04
N VAL A 160 6.34 8.28 -2.04
CA VAL A 160 7.02 6.99 -2.03
C VAL A 160 8.54 7.22 -1.97
N ASN A 161 9.22 6.57 -1.03
CA ASN A 161 10.67 6.71 -0.82
C ASN A 161 11.46 5.43 -1.17
N GLY A 162 10.79 4.38 -1.62
CA GLY A 162 11.42 3.12 -2.05
C GLY A 162 10.39 2.09 -2.52
N PRO A 163 10.85 0.94 -3.03
CA PRO A 163 9.94 -0.15 -3.41
C PRO A 163 9.27 -0.76 -2.18
N PHE A 164 8.21 -1.54 -2.39
CA PHE A 164 7.69 -2.42 -1.35
C PHE A 164 8.78 -3.36 -0.83
N SER A 165 8.74 -3.64 0.47
CA SER A 165 9.70 -4.52 1.15
C SER A 165 9.69 -5.97 0.67
N ALA A 166 8.56 -6.38 0.07
CA ALA A 166 8.35 -7.67 -0.56
C ALA A 166 7.21 -7.53 -1.58
N SER A 167 7.01 -8.53 -2.45
CA SER A 167 5.89 -8.52 -3.40
C SER A 167 4.54 -8.34 -2.67
N PRO A 168 3.69 -7.37 -3.05
CA PRO A 168 2.33 -7.22 -2.53
C PRO A 168 1.42 -8.43 -2.80
N GLY A 169 0.42 -8.64 -1.94
CA GLY A 169 -0.64 -9.62 -2.13
C GLY A 169 -0.24 -11.08 -1.95
N VAL A 170 -0.89 -12.00 -2.67
CA VAL A 170 -0.65 -13.44 -2.52
C VAL A 170 0.62 -13.83 -3.28
N LYS A 171 1.54 -14.52 -2.62
CA LYS A 171 2.67 -15.16 -3.30
C LYS A 171 2.28 -16.62 -3.50
N LYS A 172 2.18 -17.07 -4.76
CA LYS A 172 2.06 -18.50 -5.05
C LYS A 172 3.36 -19.17 -4.58
N THR A 173 3.23 -20.03 -3.58
CA THR A 173 4.27 -20.99 -3.17
C THR A 173 4.37 -22.10 -4.21
#